data_AF-A0A1F2T3A6-F1
#
_entry.id   AF-A0A1F2T3A6-F1
#
_cell.length_a   1.000
_cell.length_b   1.000
_cell.length_c   1.000
_cell.angle_alpha   90.00
_cell.angle_beta   90.00
_cell.angle_gamma   90.00
#
_symmetry.space_group_name_H-M   'P 1'
#
loop_
_entity.id
_entity.type
_entity.pdbx_description
1 polymer ?
#
loop_
_entity_poly.entity_id
_entity_poly.type
_entity_poly.pdbx_seq_one_letter_code
_entity_poly.pdbx_strand_id
1 'polypeptide(L)'
;MAAFASLAVAALLGLWLAIAESSSSTLRVAMAYGVFGLVGFLAQMVVGMKGRLLPILAWYWAYANTGYKGPVPSPHEMPWRGAQELVFVLWLFGVPALAGGLAFDAVPFVSAAASCLLAATLIDTVNVARILRYAFLTPSSTRL
;
A
#
# COMPACT_ATOMS: atom_id res chain seq x y z
N MET A 1 9.00 -5.54 4.81
CA MET A 1 9.28 -5.79 6.24
C MET A 1 8.16 -5.26 7.14
N ALA A 2 7.71 -4.00 6.99
CA ALA A 2 6.59 -3.47 7.78
C ALA A 2 5.31 -4.32 7.72
N ALA A 3 4.90 -4.79 6.54
CA ALA A 3 3.71 -5.64 6.40
C ALA A 3 3.80 -6.94 7.24
N PHE A 4 4.97 -7.60 7.24
CA PHE A 4 5.19 -8.81 8.05
C PHE A 4 5.27 -8.50 9.53
N ALA A 5 5.77 -7.34 9.92
CA ALA A 5 5.71 -6.88 11.32
C ALA A 5 4.25 -6.70 11.76
N SER A 6 3.42 -6.04 10.94
CA SER A 6 1.98 -5.92 11.18
C SER A 6 1.29 -7.28 11.26
N LEU A 7 1.65 -8.24 10.40
CA LEU A 7 1.14 -9.60 10.47
C LEU A 7 1.53 -10.30 11.77
N ALA A 8 2.79 -10.19 12.20
CA ALA A 8 3.26 -10.79 13.44
C ALA A 8 2.48 -10.22 14.65
N VAL A 9 2.29 -8.90 14.68
CA VAL A 9 1.46 -8.24 15.71
C VAL A 9 0.02 -8.75 15.65
N ALA A 10 -0.60 -8.76 14.47
CA ALA A 10 -1.97 -9.26 14.30
C ALA A 10 -2.10 -10.74 14.72
N ALA A 11 -1.13 -11.59 14.40
CA ALA A 11 -1.14 -13.00 14.80
C ALA A 11 -1.06 -13.16 16.32
N LEU A 12 -0.21 -12.39 17.00
CA LEU A 12 -0.12 -12.40 18.46
C LEU A 12 -1.42 -11.90 19.11
N LEU A 13 -1.99 -10.80 18.61
CA LEU A 13 -3.27 -10.28 19.11
C LEU A 13 -4.41 -11.27 18.86
N GLY A 14 -4.46 -11.89 17.68
CA GLY A 14 -5.46 -12.89 17.33
C GLY A 14 -5.37 -14.15 18.20
N LEU A 15 -4.15 -14.63 18.47
CA LEU A 15 -3.94 -15.78 19.36
C LEU A 15 -4.39 -15.47 20.79
N TRP A 16 -4.08 -14.26 21.28
CA TRP A 16 -4.54 -13.81 22.60
C TRP A 16 -6.07 -13.70 22.66
N LEU A 17 -6.70 -13.12 21.62
CA LEU A 17 -8.15 -12.98 21.53
C LEU A 17 -8.88 -14.33 21.47
N ALA A 18 -8.25 -15.38 20.94
CA ALA A 18 -8.84 -16.71 20.85
C ALA A 18 -9.10 -17.37 22.22
N ILE A 19 -8.36 -16.96 23.25
CA ILE A 19 -8.47 -17.49 24.62
C ILE A 19 -8.97 -16.46 25.63
N ALA A 20 -9.05 -15.18 25.24
CA ALA A 20 -9.48 -14.10 26.12
C ALA A 20 -10.99 -14.13 26.36
N GLU A 21 -11.40 -13.90 27.60
CA GLU A 21 -12.80 -13.70 27.94
C GLU A 21 -13.33 -12.38 27.34
N SER A 22 -14.62 -12.35 27.05
CA SER A 22 -15.26 -11.17 26.47
C SER A 22 -15.32 -10.04 27.49
N SER A 23 -14.61 -8.95 27.19
CA SER A 23 -14.56 -7.74 28.01
C SER A 23 -14.43 -6.49 27.14
N SER A 24 -14.61 -5.31 27.73
CA SER A 24 -14.37 -4.03 27.04
C SER A 24 -12.91 -3.89 26.56
N SER A 25 -11.95 -4.44 27.31
CA SER A 25 -10.54 -4.47 26.89
C SER A 25 -10.33 -5.39 25.68
N THR A 26 -11.01 -6.54 25.65
CA THR A 26 -10.94 -7.51 24.55
C THR A 26 -11.45 -6.87 23.24
N LEU A 27 -12.49 -6.03 23.31
CA LEU A 27 -12.99 -5.29 22.14
C LEU A 27 -11.96 -4.31 21.57
N ARG A 28 -11.26 -3.56 22.43
CA ARG A 28 -10.20 -2.62 22.02
C ARG A 28 -9.05 -3.35 21.31
N VAL A 29 -8.67 -4.50 21.84
CA VAL A 29 -7.64 -5.36 21.23
C VAL A 29 -8.12 -5.93 19.89
N ALA A 30 -9.41 -6.31 19.78
CA ALA A 30 -10.00 -6.78 18.53
C ALA A 30 -9.96 -5.70 17.42
N MET A 31 -10.17 -4.43 17.78
CA MET A 31 -10.02 -3.31 16.84
C MET A 31 -8.58 -3.17 16.36
N ALA A 32 -7.60 -3.20 17.28
CA ALA A 32 -6.18 -3.14 16.91
C ALA A 32 -5.76 -4.33 16.03
N TYR A 33 -6.20 -5.54 16.36
CA TYR A 33 -6.02 -6.75 15.56
C TYR A 33 -6.52 -6.56 14.12
N GLY A 34 -7.75 -6.08 13.96
CA GLY A 34 -8.34 -5.82 12.65
C GLY A 34 -7.53 -4.81 11.83
N VAL A 35 -7.09 -3.71 12.45
CA VAL A 35 -6.27 -2.69 11.78
C VAL A 35 -4.92 -3.26 11.34
N PHE A 36 -4.19 -3.95 12.21
CA PHE A 36 -2.89 -4.53 11.85
C PHE A 36 -3.01 -5.62 10.78
N GLY A 37 -4.05 -6.46 10.84
CA GLY A 37 -4.27 -7.52 9.87
C GLY A 37 -4.69 -7.00 8.49
N LEU A 38 -5.75 -6.19 8.43
CA LEU A 38 -6.32 -5.74 7.16
C LEU A 38 -5.51 -4.59 6.55
N VAL A 39 -5.27 -3.54 7.34
CA VAL A 39 -4.59 -2.35 6.85
C VAL A 39 -3.08 -2.62 6.90
N GLY A 40 -2.54 -2.91 8.08
CA GLY A 40 -1.10 -3.07 8.29
C GLY A 40 -0.44 -4.17 7.47
N PHE A 41 -1.12 -5.30 7.22
CA PHE A 41 -0.55 -6.40 6.45
C PHE A 41 -1.14 -6.49 5.04
N LEU A 42 -2.44 -6.77 4.92
CA LEU A 42 -3.03 -7.12 3.63
C LEU A 42 -2.93 -5.95 2.63
N ALA A 43 -3.34 -4.75 3.02
CA ALA A 43 -3.27 -3.58 2.14
C ALA A 43 -1.82 -3.20 1.78
N GLN A 44 -0.89 -3.22 2.75
CA GLN A 44 0.52 -2.98 2.46
C GLN A 44 1.11 -4.00 1.48
N MET A 45 0.74 -5.28 1.58
CA MET A 45 1.16 -6.32 0.65
C MET A 45 0.64 -6.05 -0.77
N VAL A 46 -0.63 -5.67 -0.90
CA VAL A 46 -1.23 -5.31 -2.20
C VAL A 46 -0.50 -4.12 -2.81
N VAL A 47 -0.29 -3.05 -2.05
CA VAL A 47 0.43 -1.84 -2.53
C VAL A 47 1.87 -2.18 -2.93
N GLY A 48 2.59 -2.95 -2.10
CA GLY A 48 3.96 -3.36 -2.38
C GLY A 48 4.08 -4.24 -3.62
N MET A 49 3.15 -5.18 -3.81
CA MET A 49 3.12 -6.05 -4.98
C MET A 49 2.75 -5.27 -6.25
N LYS A 50 1.74 -4.41 -6.17
CA LYS A 50 1.34 -3.51 -7.26
C LYS A 50 2.51 -2.65 -7.73
N GLY A 51 3.31 -2.10 -6.81
CA GLY A 51 4.49 -1.30 -7.14
C GLY A 51 5.55 -2.05 -7.97
N ARG A 52 5.55 -3.39 -7.96
CA ARG A 52 6.44 -4.23 -8.78
C ARG A 52 5.79 -4.70 -10.08
N LEU A 53 4.53 -5.13 -10.01
CA LEU A 53 3.82 -5.68 -11.17
C LEU A 53 3.44 -4.60 -12.19
N LEU A 54 3.05 -3.41 -11.72
CA LEU A 54 2.55 -2.36 -12.60
C LEU A 54 3.62 -1.81 -13.57
N PRO A 55 4.87 -1.54 -13.16
CA PRO A 55 5.92 -1.15 -14.10
C PRO A 55 6.26 -2.23 -15.13
N ILE A 56 6.25 -3.49 -14.72
CA ILE A 56 6.49 -4.63 -15.63
C ILE A 56 5.39 -4.69 -16.68
N LEU A 57 4.13 -4.59 -16.26
CA LEU A 57 2.98 -4.56 -17.18
C LEU A 57 3.07 -3.37 -18.14
N ALA A 58 3.35 -2.16 -17.62
CA ALA A 58 3.47 -0.95 -18.43
C ALA A 58 4.59 -1.07 -19.46
N TRP A 59 5.72 -1.67 -19.08
CA TRP A 59 6.83 -1.94 -19.97
C TRP A 59 6.48 -2.92 -21.08
N TYR A 60 5.84 -4.06 -20.77
CA TYR A 60 5.41 -5.03 -21.78
C TYR A 60 4.48 -4.40 -22.80
N TRP A 61 3.53 -3.59 -22.33
CA TRP A 61 2.57 -2.92 -23.21
C TRP A 61 3.24 -1.87 -24.10
N ALA A 62 4.12 -1.04 -23.53
CA ALA A 62 4.91 -0.08 -24.30
C ALA A 62 5.80 -0.79 -25.35
N TYR A 63 6.48 -1.87 -24.97
CA TYR A 63 7.37 -2.62 -25.87
C TYR A 63 6.60 -3.28 -27.02
N ALA A 64 5.44 -3.87 -26.73
CA ALA A 64 4.54 -4.40 -27.75
C ALA A 64 4.09 -3.32 -28.74
N ASN A 65 3.77 -2.11 -28.27
CA ASN A 65 3.36 -1.02 -29.15
C ASN A 65 4.44 -0.55 -30.12
N THR A 66 5.72 -0.64 -29.72
CA THR A 66 6.86 -0.36 -30.61
C THR A 66 7.10 -1.44 -31.68
N GLY A 67 6.29 -2.51 -31.72
CA GLY A 67 6.55 -3.66 -32.58
C GLY A 67 7.81 -4.42 -32.17
N TYR A 68 8.14 -4.41 -30.88
CA TYR A 68 9.32 -5.08 -30.29
C TYR A 68 10.67 -4.56 -30.80
N LYS A 69 10.74 -3.30 -31.26
CA LYS A 69 11.93 -2.74 -31.90
C LYS A 69 12.40 -1.39 -31.33
N GLY A 70 11.60 -0.76 -30.46
CA GLY A 70 11.92 0.55 -29.88
C GLY A 70 12.58 0.46 -28.50
N PRO A 71 13.44 1.42 -28.13
CA PRO A 71 13.94 1.54 -26.77
C PRO A 71 12.79 1.96 -25.83
N VAL A 72 12.48 1.13 -24.83
CA VAL A 72 11.49 1.43 -23.80
C VAL A 72 12.23 1.66 -22.46
N PRO A 73 11.91 2.73 -21.71
CA PRO A 73 12.50 2.98 -20.39
C PRO A 73 12.45 1.75 -19.49
N SER A 74 13.47 1.54 -18.66
CA SER A 74 13.50 0.37 -17.78
C SER A 74 12.34 0.40 -16.78
N PRO A 75 11.69 -0.74 -16.45
CA PRO A 75 10.66 -0.80 -15.42
C PRO A 75 11.10 -0.22 -14.06
N HIS A 76 12.41 -0.22 -13.79
CA HIS A 76 12.98 0.33 -12.55
C HIS A 76 13.07 1.86 -12.52
N GLU A 77 12.91 2.52 -13.66
CA GLU A 77 13.00 3.98 -13.82
C GLU A 77 11.61 4.64 -13.90
N MET A 78 10.55 3.85 -14.17
CA MET A 78 9.19 4.36 -14.28
C MET A 78 8.59 4.85 -12.94
N PRO A 79 8.80 4.16 -11.79
CA PRO A 79 8.27 4.60 -10.51
C PRO A 79 9.03 5.78 -9.91
N TRP A 80 8.30 6.66 -9.24
CA TRP A 80 8.90 7.74 -8.46
C TRP A 80 9.33 7.24 -7.08
N ARG A 81 10.63 6.96 -6.91
CA ARG A 81 11.21 6.40 -5.66
C ARG A 81 10.90 7.24 -4.42
N GLY A 82 11.06 8.56 -4.50
CA GLY A 82 10.76 9.45 -3.38
C GLY A 82 9.28 9.40 -2.94
N ALA A 83 8.35 9.28 -3.89
CA ALA A 83 6.93 9.08 -3.56
C ALA A 83 6.68 7.73 -2.87
N GLN A 84 7.36 6.66 -3.30
CA GLN A 84 7.22 5.35 -2.66
C GLN A 84 7.75 5.35 -1.22
N GLU A 85 8.87 6.01 -0.97
CA GLU A 85 9.42 6.20 0.38
C GLU A 85 8.48 7.01 1.26
N LEU A 86 7.92 8.11 0.73
CA LEU A 86 6.96 8.93 1.46
C LEU A 86 5.67 8.15 1.80
N VAL A 87 5.14 7.40 0.84
CA VAL A 87 3.99 6.50 1.07
C VAL A 87 4.32 5.48 2.15
N PHE A 88 5.51 4.88 2.12
CA PHE A 88 5.94 3.94 3.14
C PHE A 88 5.98 4.57 4.54
N VAL A 89 6.56 5.77 4.67
CA VAL A 89 6.63 6.50 5.95
C VAL A 89 5.23 6.85 6.47
N LEU A 90 4.36 7.39 5.60
CA LEU A 90 2.98 7.71 5.98
C LEU A 90 2.21 6.49 6.48
N TRP A 91 2.42 5.34 5.84
CA TRP A 91 1.84 4.07 6.27
C TRP A 91 2.44 3.55 7.58
N LEU A 92 3.77 3.64 7.74
CA LEU A 92 4.49 3.15 8.91
C LEU A 92 4.01 3.81 10.20
N PHE A 93 3.67 5.10 10.15
CA PHE A 93 3.13 5.83 11.30
C PHE A 93 1.60 5.83 11.33
N GLY A 94 0.94 5.89 10.16
CA GLY A 94 -0.52 5.93 10.06
C GLY A 94 -1.19 4.66 10.61
N VAL A 95 -0.64 3.47 10.33
CA VAL A 95 -1.26 2.21 10.77
C VAL A 95 -1.23 2.04 12.29
N PRO A 96 -0.08 2.19 12.99
CA PRO A 96 -0.07 2.11 14.46
C PRO A 96 -0.89 3.23 15.11
N ALA A 97 -0.88 4.44 14.55
CA ALA A 97 -1.69 5.55 15.06
C ALA A 97 -3.20 5.26 14.90
N LEU A 98 -3.63 4.64 13.81
CA LEU A 98 -5.01 4.21 13.62
C LEU A 98 -5.40 3.09 14.60
N ALA A 99 -4.53 2.09 14.76
CA ALA A 99 -4.77 0.97 15.68
C ALA A 99 -4.89 1.45 17.13
N GLY A 100 -3.97 2.30 17.58
CA GLY A 100 -4.02 2.91 18.90
C GLY A 100 -5.21 3.88 19.05
N GLY A 101 -5.46 4.71 18.05
CA GLY A 101 -6.57 5.67 18.06
C GLY A 101 -7.93 4.98 18.22
N LEU A 102 -8.16 3.89 17.49
CA LEU A 102 -9.40 3.10 17.61
C LEU A 102 -9.44 2.28 18.90
N ALA A 103 -8.31 1.76 19.39
CA ALA A 103 -8.28 0.99 20.63
C ALA A 103 -8.53 1.86 21.87
N PHE A 104 -8.20 3.14 21.84
CA PHE A 104 -8.35 4.05 23.00
C PHE A 104 -9.41 5.15 22.78
N ASP A 105 -10.23 5.06 21.73
CA ASP A 105 -11.22 6.07 21.34
C ASP A 105 -10.63 7.50 21.22
N ALA A 106 -9.36 7.59 20.82
CA ALA A 106 -8.62 8.85 20.71
C ALA A 106 -8.84 9.49 19.32
N VAL A 107 -9.92 10.27 19.20
CA VAL A 107 -10.33 10.94 17.95
C VAL A 107 -9.18 11.70 17.24
N PRO A 108 -8.29 12.46 17.93
CA PRO A 108 -7.19 13.14 17.26
C PRO A 108 -6.21 12.18 16.57
N PHE A 109 -5.94 11.01 17.18
CA PHE A 109 -5.06 9.99 16.60
C PHE A 109 -5.70 9.33 15.38
N VAL A 110 -7.00 9.03 15.45
CA VAL A 110 -7.75 8.47 14.31
C VAL A 110 -7.76 9.45 13.14
N SER A 111 -8.01 10.73 13.40
CA SER A 111 -8.02 11.78 12.38
C SER A 111 -6.64 11.94 11.73
N ALA A 112 -5.57 12.07 12.52
CA ALA A 112 -4.21 12.18 12.01
C ALA A 112 -3.81 10.95 11.17
N ALA A 113 -4.15 9.75 11.65
CA ALA A 113 -3.90 8.52 10.93
C ALA A 113 -4.67 8.45 9.59
N ALA A 114 -5.94 8.84 9.60
CA ALA A 114 -6.77 8.89 8.39
C ALA A 114 -6.20 9.89 7.37
N SER A 115 -5.76 11.07 7.80
CA SER A 115 -5.11 12.06 6.93
C SER A 115 -3.79 11.53 6.35
N CYS A 116 -2.97 10.87 7.15
CA CYS A 116 -1.73 10.23 6.68
C CYS A 116 -1.99 9.15 5.63
N LEU A 117 -2.94 8.25 5.90
CA LEU A 117 -3.29 7.18 4.98
C LEU A 117 -3.92 7.73 3.69
N LEU A 118 -4.77 8.75 3.78
CA LEU A 118 -5.33 9.43 2.61
C LEU A 118 -4.23 10.07 1.76
N ALA A 119 -3.31 10.83 2.38
CA ALA A 119 -2.18 11.41 1.67
C ALA A 119 -1.34 10.33 0.97
N ALA A 120 -1.07 9.22 1.65
CA ALA A 120 -0.34 8.10 1.08
C ALA A 120 -1.06 7.51 -0.14
N THR A 121 -2.37 7.28 -0.05
CA THR A 121 -3.18 6.77 -1.18
C THR A 121 -3.19 7.74 -2.36
N LEU A 122 -3.27 9.05 -2.12
CA LEU A 122 -3.22 10.06 -3.18
C LEU A 122 -1.86 10.06 -3.88
N ILE A 123 -0.76 10.06 -3.12
CA ILE A 123 0.60 10.02 -3.68
C ILE A 123 0.84 8.75 -4.50
N ASP A 124 0.42 7.60 -3.96
CA ASP A 124 0.51 6.31 -4.64
C ASP A 124 -0.34 6.28 -5.93
N THR A 125 -1.53 6.89 -5.91
CA THR A 125 -2.38 7.04 -7.10
C THR A 125 -1.69 7.85 -8.20
N VAL A 126 -1.05 8.98 -7.84
CA VAL A 126 -0.27 9.79 -8.79
C VAL A 126 0.91 9.00 -9.36
N ASN A 127 1.60 8.20 -8.53
CA ASN A 127 2.69 7.34 -8.98
C ASN A 127 2.21 6.26 -9.95
N VAL A 128 1.08 5.61 -9.67
CA VAL A 128 0.43 4.65 -10.59
C VAL A 128 0.07 5.31 -11.92
N ALA A 129 -0.57 6.48 -11.88
CA ALA A 129 -0.94 7.22 -13.08
C ALA A 129 0.29 7.56 -13.94
N ARG A 130 1.40 7.95 -13.31
CA ARG A 130 2.68 8.19 -14.00
C ARG A 130 3.19 6.93 -14.69
N ILE A 131 3.20 5.78 -14.00
CA ILE A 131 3.65 4.52 -14.60
C ILE A 131 2.77 4.13 -15.79
N LEU A 132 1.45 4.23 -15.65
CA LEU A 132 0.51 3.88 -16.72
C LEU A 132 0.60 4.81 -17.94
N ARG A 133 1.00 6.08 -17.76
CA ARG A 133 1.27 6.98 -18.89
C ARG A 133 2.34 6.43 -19.83
N TYR A 134 3.36 5.72 -19.35
CA TYR A 134 4.36 5.10 -20.22
C TYR A 134 3.77 4.00 -21.10
N ALA A 135 2.77 3.26 -20.61
CA ALA A 135 2.03 2.31 -21.44
C ALA A 135 1.27 3.06 -22.54
N PHE A 136 0.36 3.96 -22.16
CA PHE A 136 -0.61 4.55 -23.09
C PHE A 136 -0.04 5.59 -24.07
N LEU A 137 1.08 6.23 -23.77
CA LEU A 137 1.67 7.25 -24.65
C LEU A 137 2.54 6.67 -25.77
N THR A 138 2.84 5.37 -25.76
CA THR A 138 3.60 4.72 -26.83
C THR A 138 2.63 4.34 -27.97
N PRO A 139 2.66 5.00 -29.15
CA PRO A 139 1.70 4.74 -30.21
C PRO A 139 1.80 3.31 -30.72
N SER A 140 0.67 2.64 -30.95
CA SER A 140 0.63 1.31 -31.56
C SER A 140 1.12 1.39 -33.00
N SER A 141 2.21 0.70 -33.35
CA SER A 141 2.73 0.63 -34.73
C SER A 141 1.81 -0.10 -35.72
N THR A 142 0.63 -0.56 -35.29
CA THR A 142 -0.42 -1.20 -36.09
C THR A 142 -1.20 -0.22 -36.99
N ARG A 143 -0.53 0.74 -37.62
CA ARG A 143 -1.06 1.47 -38.78
C ARG A 143 -0.14 1.30 -39.98
N LEU A 144 -0.08 0.09 -40.53
CA LEU A 144 0.23 -0.17 -41.94
C LEU A 144 -0.52 -1.44 -42.36
#